data_AF-A0A939VSP6-F1
#
_entry.id   AF-A0A939VSP6-F1
#
_cell.length_a   1.000
_cell.length_b   1.000
_cell.length_c   1.000
_cell.angle_alpha   90.00
_cell.angle_beta   90.00
_cell.angle_gamma   90.00
#
_symmetry.space_group_name_H-M   'P 1'
#
loop_
_entity.id
_entity.type
_entity.pdbx_description
1 polymer ?
#
loop_
_entity_poly.entity_id
_entity_poly.type
_entity_poly.pdbx_seq_one_letter_code
_entity_poly.pdbx_strand_id
1 'polypeptide(L)'
;MWKRKKNLPEFLKEDITLLDPESGDRLRREKLVWLMKNRWESWNSFLRKEWESFWMQAVQTVHGIGKLLLVNSPNSKSVFGALQYMNVDYRFLDKIGVDYLIAETTTTSARLIWNTRPVLHEFCAVASELAVMMPHTKVLLMPAIRDVVESFDVLYHAPAMLERDMMLLGSQRLLRNGKPEDLAAGLFACLGDCVEAQEWALFRRFGRHALEFDAVRTGEMVWLTDSVIFDRLQQEHHQYGTWSPSAQITVLKNARSIDISAIGTLEELSSCRQPVIIPDFHLLTPVQQKTILASSLPMMLTGRNLRFLLPEGSEVLAWKPWKEYSWECAFLHWEKQKNGVTELPQKGELPPFDDAKVFRIYREWYPHLEIPISFWQTAADRLREKLGYLPLQNETEGMQLFRQYGVDGSERVMILSKEYAYMNPEYIFPDVPDQPLQVISTSQKTPLKIRDQRLSAWDGVEIPVKVPPMGILVIEK
;
A
#
# COMPACT_ATOMS: atom_id res chain seq x y z
N MET A 1 12.84 -18.58 28.34
CA MET A 1 11.96 -17.41 28.52
C MET A 1 10.76 -17.66 29.46
N TRP A 2 10.26 -18.89 29.64
CA TRP A 2 9.01 -19.18 30.38
C TRP A 2 9.13 -19.56 31.88
N LYS A 3 10.20 -19.17 32.59
CA LYS A 3 10.38 -19.54 34.02
C LYS A 3 9.67 -18.61 35.03
N ARG A 4 8.88 -17.63 34.60
CA ARG A 4 8.16 -16.71 35.51
C ARG A 4 6.64 -16.78 35.32
N LYS A 5 6.02 -17.88 35.79
CA LYS A 5 4.54 -17.98 35.92
C LYS A 5 3.92 -16.84 36.74
N LYS A 6 4.69 -16.19 37.63
CA LYS A 6 4.23 -15.10 38.49
C LYS A 6 3.71 -13.85 37.74
N ASN A 7 4.20 -13.60 36.52
CA ASN A 7 3.90 -12.37 35.78
C ASN A 7 2.83 -12.56 34.68
N LEU A 8 2.27 -13.76 34.53
CA LEU A 8 1.21 -13.97 33.55
C LEU A 8 -0.12 -13.38 34.07
N PRO A 9 -0.94 -12.76 33.20
CA PRO A 9 -2.32 -12.40 33.52
C PRO A 9 -3.11 -13.56 34.15
N GLU A 10 -4.04 -13.25 35.04
CA GLU A 10 -4.79 -14.28 35.78
C GLU A 10 -5.58 -15.21 34.85
N PHE A 11 -6.15 -14.67 33.77
CA PHE A 11 -6.81 -15.47 32.72
C PHE A 11 -5.87 -16.46 32.02
N LEU A 12 -4.56 -16.19 31.99
CA LEU A 12 -3.58 -17.16 31.49
C LEU A 12 -3.16 -18.13 32.59
N LYS A 13 -3.18 -17.72 33.86
CA LYS A 13 -2.80 -18.58 35.00
C LYS A 13 -3.81 -19.68 35.31
N GLU A 14 -5.09 -19.36 35.23
CA GLU A 14 -6.19 -20.34 35.36
C GLU A 14 -6.08 -21.42 34.26
N ASP A 15 -5.55 -21.05 33.09
CA ASP A 15 -5.42 -21.91 31.90
C ASP A 15 -3.97 -22.42 31.67
N ILE A 16 -2.99 -22.13 32.54
CA ILE A 16 -1.54 -22.41 32.33
C ILE A 16 -1.18 -23.90 32.45
N THR A 17 -2.03 -24.73 33.07
CA THR A 17 -1.88 -26.20 33.05
C THR A 17 -1.92 -26.78 31.63
N LEU A 18 -2.28 -25.95 30.63
CA LEU A 18 -2.50 -26.34 29.25
C LEU A 18 -1.37 -25.92 28.28
N LEU A 19 -0.34 -25.20 28.71
CA LEU A 19 0.84 -24.88 27.86
C LEU A 19 2.05 -25.73 28.23
N ASP A 20 1.81 -27.00 28.56
CA ASP A 20 2.86 -27.99 28.69
C ASP A 20 3.67 -28.05 27.39
N PRO A 21 5.01 -27.85 27.41
CA PRO A 21 5.87 -28.05 26.27
C PRO A 21 5.68 -29.41 25.56
N GLU A 22 5.18 -30.44 26.27
CA GLU A 22 4.88 -31.76 25.73
C GLU A 22 3.54 -31.84 24.96
N SER A 23 2.71 -30.79 25.01
CA SER A 23 1.48 -30.69 24.21
C SER A 23 1.81 -30.63 22.72
N GLY A 24 1.33 -31.60 21.92
CA GLY A 24 1.49 -31.60 20.46
C GLY A 24 0.89 -30.38 19.75
N ASP A 25 1.35 -30.09 18.53
CA ASP A 25 1.00 -28.87 17.77
C ASP A 25 -0.50 -28.65 17.55
N ARG A 26 -1.27 -29.73 17.42
CA ARG A 26 -2.73 -29.66 17.29
C ARG A 26 -3.37 -29.01 18.52
N LEU A 27 -2.96 -29.42 19.72
CA LEU A 27 -3.51 -28.92 20.96
C LEU A 27 -3.15 -27.44 21.18
N ARG A 28 -1.96 -27.01 20.74
CA ARG A 28 -1.56 -25.59 20.75
C ARG A 28 -2.44 -24.76 19.80
N ARG A 29 -2.74 -25.26 18.61
CA ARG A 29 -3.61 -24.58 17.63
C ARG A 29 -5.05 -24.45 18.13
N GLU A 30 -5.64 -25.52 18.66
CA GLU A 30 -7.01 -25.49 19.21
C GLU A 30 -7.14 -24.47 20.36
N LYS A 31 -6.11 -24.32 21.19
CA LYS A 31 -6.06 -23.33 22.27
C LYS A 31 -5.90 -21.89 21.79
N LEU A 32 -5.04 -21.66 20.80
CA LEU A 32 -4.93 -20.35 20.15
C LEU A 32 -6.27 -19.92 19.53
N VAL A 33 -6.96 -20.85 18.86
CA VAL A 33 -8.31 -20.59 18.34
C VAL A 33 -9.27 -20.23 19.47
N TRP A 34 -9.23 -20.94 20.61
CA TRP A 34 -10.08 -20.61 21.76
C TRP A 34 -9.74 -19.23 22.34
N LEU A 35 -8.45 -18.90 22.54
CA LEU A 35 -8.01 -17.60 23.05
C LEU A 35 -8.47 -16.47 22.14
N MET A 36 -8.35 -16.61 20.82
CA MET A 36 -8.83 -15.60 19.89
C MET A 36 -10.36 -15.47 19.96
N LYS A 37 -11.10 -16.57 20.03
CA LYS A 37 -12.57 -16.50 20.12
C LYS A 37 -13.09 -15.87 21.42
N ASN A 38 -12.40 -16.08 22.54
CA ASN A 38 -12.96 -15.78 23.87
C ASN A 38 -12.22 -14.69 24.63
N ARG A 39 -10.98 -14.39 24.25
CA ARG A 39 -10.03 -13.54 24.98
C ARG A 39 -9.15 -12.68 24.06
N TRP A 40 -9.50 -12.53 22.77
CA TRP A 40 -8.69 -11.82 21.77
C TRP A 40 -8.18 -10.47 22.25
N GLU A 41 -9.08 -9.61 22.76
CA GLU A 41 -8.71 -8.27 23.21
C GLU A 41 -7.70 -8.31 24.38
N SER A 42 -7.97 -9.15 25.38
CA SER A 42 -7.08 -9.31 26.55
C SER A 42 -5.72 -9.91 26.15
N TRP A 43 -5.73 -10.88 25.24
CA TRP A 43 -4.53 -11.53 24.72
C TRP A 43 -3.66 -10.56 23.92
N ASN A 44 -4.25 -9.84 22.95
CA ASN A 44 -3.53 -8.87 22.14
C ASN A 44 -3.01 -7.70 22.98
N SER A 45 -3.81 -7.20 23.93
CA SER A 45 -3.38 -6.15 24.85
C SER A 45 -2.18 -6.58 25.71
N PHE A 46 -2.16 -7.84 26.17
CA PHE A 46 -1.02 -8.40 26.89
C PHE A 46 0.23 -8.49 26.00
N LEU A 47 0.14 -9.13 24.84
CA LEU A 47 1.29 -9.29 23.93
C LEU A 47 1.84 -7.95 23.46
N ARG A 48 0.97 -6.99 23.15
CA ARG A 48 1.37 -5.63 22.79
C ARG A 48 2.20 -4.99 23.90
N LYS A 49 1.76 -5.06 25.17
CA LYS A 49 2.50 -4.49 26.30
C LYS A 49 3.87 -5.14 26.51
N GLU A 50 3.99 -6.44 26.27
CA GLU A 50 5.28 -7.13 26.32
C GLU A 50 6.23 -6.62 25.22
N TRP A 51 5.73 -6.48 23.98
CA TRP A 51 6.48 -5.89 22.88
C TRP A 51 6.87 -4.44 23.12
N GLU A 52 5.94 -3.62 23.60
CA GLU A 52 6.18 -2.22 23.97
C GLU A 52 7.29 -2.11 25.01
N SER A 53 7.25 -2.95 26.05
CA SER A 53 8.26 -2.99 27.10
C SER A 53 9.64 -3.41 26.57
N PHE A 54 9.68 -4.42 25.71
CA PHE A 54 10.91 -4.86 25.05
C PHE A 54 11.52 -3.74 24.20
N TRP A 55 10.73 -3.14 23.31
CA TRP A 55 11.23 -2.12 22.38
C TRP A 55 11.65 -0.84 23.09
N MET A 56 10.94 -0.44 24.15
CA MET A 56 11.35 0.68 24.99
C MET A 56 12.74 0.45 25.60
N GLN A 57 13.03 -0.75 26.11
CA GLN A 57 14.35 -1.10 26.64
C GLN A 57 15.41 -1.14 25.52
N ALA A 58 15.06 -1.69 24.35
CA ALA A 58 15.96 -1.75 23.21
C ALA A 58 16.38 -0.35 22.75
N VAL A 59 15.43 0.57 22.55
CA VAL A 59 15.72 1.96 22.17
C VAL A 59 16.59 2.64 23.23
N GLN A 60 16.20 2.59 24.50
CA GLN A 60 16.97 3.21 25.59
C GLN A 60 18.40 2.68 25.67
N THR A 61 18.59 1.37 25.50
CA THR A 61 19.91 0.75 25.55
C THR A 61 20.78 1.16 24.37
N VAL A 62 20.23 1.11 23.15
CA VAL A 62 20.95 1.43 21.91
C VAL A 62 21.30 2.91 21.85
N HIS A 63 20.37 3.80 22.21
CA HIS A 63 20.61 5.23 22.32
C HIS A 63 21.58 5.57 23.46
N GLY A 64 21.52 4.85 24.58
CA GLY A 64 22.43 5.03 25.72
C GLY A 64 23.90 4.78 25.39
N ILE A 65 24.19 4.01 24.34
CA ILE A 65 25.55 3.79 23.80
C ILE A 65 25.84 4.62 22.53
N GLY A 66 24.99 5.60 22.21
CA GLY A 66 25.17 6.51 21.07
C GLY A 66 24.99 5.87 19.70
N LYS A 67 24.15 4.84 19.58
CA LYS A 67 23.84 4.15 18.32
C LYS A 67 22.40 4.39 17.88
N LEU A 68 22.12 4.11 16.61
CA LEU A 68 20.79 4.20 16.00
C LEU A 68 20.14 2.82 16.01
N LEU A 69 18.83 2.77 16.25
CA LEU A 69 18.04 1.55 16.17
C LEU A 69 17.26 1.51 14.87
N LEU A 70 17.48 0.44 14.10
CA LEU A 70 16.73 0.12 12.91
C LEU A 70 15.83 -1.08 13.22
N VAL A 71 14.54 -0.97 12.91
CA VAL A 71 13.57 -2.07 13.08
C VAL A 71 13.08 -2.51 11.72
N ASN A 72 13.13 -3.83 11.47
CA ASN A 72 12.54 -4.40 10.27
C ASN A 72 11.02 -4.53 10.45
N SER A 73 10.25 -4.13 9.43
CA SER A 73 8.85 -4.46 9.27
C SER A 73 8.72 -5.74 8.43
N PRO A 74 8.72 -6.94 9.03
CA PRO A 74 8.78 -8.18 8.27
C PRO A 74 7.53 -8.37 7.42
N ASN A 75 7.74 -8.81 6.18
CA ASN A 75 6.74 -8.92 5.11
C ASN A 75 5.97 -7.61 4.84
N SER A 76 6.52 -6.45 5.21
CA SER A 76 5.84 -5.14 5.22
C SER A 76 4.36 -5.26 5.55
N LYS A 77 4.07 -5.72 6.76
CA LYS A 77 2.70 -5.67 7.27
C LYS A 77 2.32 -4.22 7.50
N SER A 78 1.10 -3.88 7.11
CA SER A 78 0.51 -2.56 7.33
C SER A 78 0.42 -2.24 8.82
N VAL A 79 0.10 -0.99 9.20
CA VAL A 79 -0.09 -0.61 10.61
C VAL A 79 -1.11 -1.51 11.28
N PHE A 80 -2.25 -1.73 10.61
CA PHE A 80 -3.25 -2.69 11.06
C PHE A 80 -2.73 -4.13 11.08
N GLY A 81 -2.09 -4.57 9.99
CA GLY A 81 -1.62 -5.95 9.87
C GLY A 81 -0.57 -6.33 10.92
N ALA A 82 0.37 -5.44 11.23
CA ALA A 82 1.36 -5.71 12.26
C ALA A 82 0.72 -5.76 13.66
N LEU A 83 -0.21 -4.85 13.93
CA LEU A 83 -0.89 -4.81 15.21
C LEU A 83 -1.75 -6.07 15.43
N GLN A 84 -2.51 -6.48 14.42
CA GLN A 84 -3.41 -7.63 14.51
C GLN A 84 -2.68 -8.98 14.56
N TYR A 85 -1.56 -9.14 13.86
CA TYR A 85 -0.90 -10.45 13.66
C TYR A 85 0.40 -10.61 14.43
N MET A 86 1.11 -9.52 14.63
CA MET A 86 2.40 -9.52 15.30
C MET A 86 2.34 -8.88 16.68
N ASN A 87 1.23 -8.22 17.02
CA ASN A 87 1.08 -7.42 18.23
C ASN A 87 2.12 -6.30 18.33
N VAL A 88 2.58 -5.81 17.18
CA VAL A 88 3.54 -4.71 17.06
C VAL A 88 2.77 -3.46 16.65
N ASP A 89 2.78 -2.44 17.52
CA ASP A 89 2.27 -1.11 17.17
C ASP A 89 3.41 -0.23 16.65
N TYR A 90 3.46 -0.06 15.33
CA TYR A 90 4.46 0.80 14.70
C TYR A 90 4.39 2.26 15.16
N ARG A 91 3.21 2.76 15.52
CA ARG A 91 3.05 4.13 16.04
C ARG A 91 3.67 4.27 17.42
N PHE A 92 3.64 3.20 18.22
CA PHE A 92 4.38 3.15 19.47
C PHE A 92 5.89 3.17 19.23
N LEU A 93 6.39 2.42 18.26
CA LEU A 93 7.82 2.42 17.88
C LEU A 93 8.29 3.82 17.48
N ASP A 94 7.50 4.54 16.69
CA ASP A 94 7.76 5.93 16.35
C ASP A 94 7.83 6.82 17.59
N LYS A 95 6.83 6.71 18.47
CA LYS A 95 6.74 7.49 19.70
C LYS A 95 7.92 7.29 20.66
N ILE A 96 8.46 6.07 20.76
CA ILE A 96 9.60 5.80 21.64
C ILE A 96 10.95 6.17 21.01
N GLY A 97 10.97 6.60 19.73
CA GLY A 97 12.17 7.09 19.07
C GLY A 97 12.97 6.03 18.32
N VAL A 98 12.32 5.07 17.67
CA VAL A 98 13.01 4.24 16.65
C VAL A 98 13.51 5.15 15.52
N ASP A 99 14.78 5.01 15.12
CA ASP A 99 15.41 5.92 14.16
C ASP A 99 15.00 5.60 12.72
N TYR A 100 14.97 4.31 12.37
CA TYR A 100 14.55 3.87 11.04
C TYR A 100 13.65 2.63 11.09
N LEU A 101 12.68 2.62 10.19
CA LEU A 101 11.92 1.44 9.82
C LEU A 101 12.44 0.93 8.48
N ILE A 102 12.85 -0.34 8.44
CA ILE A 102 13.15 -1.04 7.20
C ILE A 102 11.84 -1.64 6.70
N ALA A 103 11.25 -1.03 5.67
CA ALA A 103 10.06 -1.55 5.00
C ALA A 103 10.49 -2.63 4.00
N GLU A 104 10.23 -3.89 4.33
CA GLU A 104 10.49 -5.05 3.48
C GLU A 104 9.65 -5.02 2.19
N THR A 105 10.14 -4.35 1.16
CA THR A 105 9.46 -4.19 -0.13
C THR A 105 9.98 -5.20 -1.15
N THR A 106 9.91 -6.49 -0.78
CA THR A 106 10.52 -7.63 -1.48
C THR A 106 9.57 -8.24 -2.53
N THR A 107 8.85 -7.37 -3.23
CA THR A 107 7.90 -7.66 -4.33
C THR A 107 8.31 -8.79 -5.27
N THR A 108 9.46 -8.63 -5.94
CA THR A 108 9.89 -9.53 -6.99
C THR A 108 10.47 -10.81 -6.41
N SER A 109 11.22 -10.76 -5.31
CA SER A 109 11.72 -11.99 -4.68
C SER A 109 10.57 -12.82 -4.10
N ALA A 110 9.60 -12.21 -3.43
CA ALA A 110 8.40 -12.91 -2.93
C ALA A 110 7.69 -13.68 -4.06
N ARG A 111 7.62 -13.08 -5.25
CA ARG A 111 7.07 -13.72 -6.46
C ARG A 111 7.92 -14.90 -6.94
N LEU A 112 9.25 -14.75 -6.95
CA LEU A 112 10.18 -15.78 -7.41
C LEU A 112 10.24 -16.98 -6.44
N ILE A 113 10.29 -16.73 -5.13
CA ILE A 113 10.43 -17.77 -4.11
C ILE A 113 9.10 -18.51 -3.88
N TRP A 114 8.00 -17.77 -3.80
CA TRP A 114 6.72 -18.33 -3.34
C TRP A 114 5.68 -18.51 -4.44
N ASN A 115 6.02 -18.19 -5.69
CA ASN A 115 5.10 -18.24 -6.83
C ASN A 115 3.77 -17.50 -6.58
N THR A 116 3.81 -16.39 -5.84
CA THR A 116 2.63 -15.62 -5.41
C THR A 116 2.05 -14.77 -6.55
N ARG A 117 0.89 -14.14 -6.33
CA ARG A 117 0.44 -13.07 -7.23
C ARG A 117 1.34 -11.83 -7.10
N PRO A 118 1.35 -10.91 -8.08
CA PRO A 118 2.01 -9.61 -7.91
C PRO A 118 1.46 -8.84 -6.69
N VAL A 119 2.38 -8.30 -5.89
CA VAL A 119 2.10 -7.56 -4.63
C VAL A 119 2.71 -6.15 -4.61
N LEU A 120 3.12 -5.61 -5.76
CA LEU A 120 3.74 -4.27 -5.83
C LEU A 120 2.87 -3.15 -5.27
N HIS A 121 1.61 -3.09 -5.69
CA HIS A 121 0.69 -2.05 -5.21
C HIS A 121 0.39 -2.18 -3.71
N GLU A 122 0.44 -3.41 -3.18
CA GLU A 122 0.31 -3.69 -1.75
C GLU A 122 1.48 -3.09 -0.99
N PHE A 123 2.70 -3.38 -1.41
CA PHE A 123 3.88 -2.80 -0.77
C PHE A 123 3.97 -1.28 -0.92
N CYS A 124 3.51 -0.70 -2.04
CA CYS A 124 3.39 0.76 -2.16
C CYS A 124 2.40 1.33 -1.14
N ALA A 125 1.23 0.72 -0.98
CA ALA A 125 0.21 1.17 -0.04
C ALA A 125 0.67 0.99 1.41
N VAL A 126 1.33 -0.12 1.75
CA VAL A 126 1.85 -0.34 3.09
C VAL A 126 3.00 0.60 3.42
N ALA A 127 3.98 0.77 2.54
CA ALA A 127 5.07 1.71 2.77
C ALA A 127 4.54 3.14 3.01
N SER A 128 3.52 3.54 2.24
CA SER A 128 2.79 4.81 2.42
C SER A 128 2.12 4.89 3.79
N GLU A 129 1.36 3.87 4.18
CA GLU A 129 0.68 3.80 5.48
C GLU A 129 1.67 3.89 6.65
N LEU A 130 2.78 3.16 6.58
CA LEU A 130 3.81 3.14 7.61
C LEU A 130 4.47 4.51 7.75
N ALA A 131 4.89 5.11 6.63
CA ALA A 131 5.57 6.41 6.64
C ALA A 131 4.68 7.54 7.16
N VAL A 132 3.39 7.56 6.81
CA VAL A 132 2.48 8.62 7.31
C VAL A 132 2.15 8.44 8.80
N MET A 133 2.10 7.20 9.29
CA MET A 133 1.78 6.85 10.68
C MET A 133 3.01 6.85 11.61
N MET A 134 4.22 6.95 11.06
CA MET A 134 5.48 7.04 11.78
C MET A 134 6.25 8.31 11.38
N PRO A 135 5.72 9.51 11.67
CA PRO A 135 6.25 10.77 11.16
C PRO A 135 7.67 11.13 11.64
N HIS A 136 8.16 10.53 12.73
CA HIS A 136 9.49 10.80 13.28
C HIS A 136 10.53 9.75 12.89
N THR A 137 10.06 8.58 12.42
CA THR A 137 10.89 7.46 11.99
C THR A 137 11.17 7.52 10.50
N LYS A 138 12.44 7.37 10.11
CA LYS A 138 12.80 7.36 8.69
C LYS A 138 12.49 5.99 8.06
N VAL A 139 11.74 5.96 6.98
CA VAL A 139 11.45 4.71 6.26
C VAL A 139 12.54 4.44 5.22
N LEU A 140 13.19 3.28 5.30
CA LEU A 140 14.08 2.75 4.29
C LEU A 140 13.35 1.67 3.49
N LEU A 141 13.30 1.82 2.17
CA LEU A 141 12.74 0.78 1.31
C LEU A 141 13.76 -0.34 1.16
N MET A 142 13.33 -1.57 1.37
CA MET A 142 14.20 -2.75 1.26
C MET A 142 13.81 -3.61 0.06
N PRO A 143 14.33 -3.29 -1.15
CA PRO A 143 14.24 -4.22 -2.26
C PRO A 143 15.12 -5.44 -1.96
N ALA A 144 14.60 -6.62 -2.29
CA ALA A 144 15.39 -7.85 -2.31
C ALA A 144 16.16 -7.90 -3.63
N ILE A 145 17.49 -7.97 -3.53
CA ILE A 145 18.36 -7.98 -4.71
C ILE A 145 18.94 -9.37 -4.96
N ARG A 146 19.42 -10.07 -3.91
CA ARG A 146 19.95 -11.43 -3.99
C ARG A 146 20.02 -12.06 -2.60
N ASP A 147 19.68 -13.32 -2.47
CA ASP A 147 19.93 -14.07 -1.24
C ASP A 147 20.27 -15.52 -1.56
N VAL A 148 21.47 -15.94 -1.17
CA VAL A 148 21.93 -17.32 -1.32
C VAL A 148 21.18 -18.25 -0.35
N VAL A 149 20.77 -17.77 0.82
CA VAL A 149 20.07 -18.57 1.84
C VAL A 149 18.63 -18.84 1.43
N GLU A 150 17.88 -17.82 1.01
CA GLU A 150 16.52 -17.97 0.48
C GLU A 150 16.47 -18.34 -1.01
N SER A 151 17.64 -18.52 -1.64
CA SER A 151 17.82 -19.04 -3.01
C SER A 151 17.14 -18.20 -4.09
N PHE A 152 17.36 -16.88 -4.10
CA PHE A 152 16.91 -16.01 -5.17
C PHE A 152 18.00 -15.02 -5.62
N ASP A 153 17.94 -14.62 -6.89
CA ASP A 153 18.78 -13.56 -7.47
C ASP A 153 17.91 -12.69 -8.38
N VAL A 154 17.42 -11.57 -7.85
CA VAL A 154 16.53 -10.68 -8.59
C VAL A 154 17.31 -9.86 -9.62
N LEU A 155 18.54 -9.47 -9.30
CA LEU A 155 19.42 -8.71 -10.20
C LEU A 155 19.69 -9.47 -11.50
N TYR A 156 19.93 -10.78 -11.40
CA TYR A 156 20.16 -11.62 -12.56
C TYR A 156 18.85 -12.08 -13.23
N HIS A 157 17.87 -12.57 -12.47
CA HIS A 157 16.68 -13.22 -13.06
C HIS A 157 15.56 -12.26 -13.46
N ALA A 158 15.44 -11.10 -12.79
CA ALA A 158 14.31 -10.20 -12.97
C ALA A 158 14.66 -8.69 -12.85
N PRO A 159 15.74 -8.19 -13.50
CA PRO A 159 16.17 -6.80 -13.34
C PRO A 159 15.13 -5.77 -13.78
N ALA A 160 14.31 -6.08 -14.80
CA ALA A 160 13.24 -5.19 -15.25
C ALA A 160 12.09 -5.06 -14.21
N MET A 161 11.81 -6.13 -13.47
CA MET A 161 10.83 -6.09 -12.38
C MET A 161 11.39 -5.36 -11.16
N LEU A 162 12.69 -5.52 -10.87
CA LEU A 162 13.37 -4.75 -9.82
C LEU A 162 13.35 -3.26 -10.11
N GLU A 163 13.68 -2.85 -11.34
CA GLU A 163 13.59 -1.46 -11.77
C GLU A 163 12.17 -0.91 -11.58
N ARG A 164 11.15 -1.66 -12.03
CA ARG A 164 9.74 -1.31 -11.80
C ARG A 164 9.44 -1.10 -10.33
N ASP A 165 9.84 -2.04 -9.48
CA ASP A 165 9.53 -1.99 -8.05
C ASP A 165 10.16 -0.76 -7.40
N MET A 166 11.44 -0.52 -7.69
CA MET A 166 12.17 0.63 -7.16
C MET A 166 11.54 1.94 -7.63
N MET A 167 11.22 2.08 -8.92
CA MET A 167 10.60 3.31 -9.46
C MET A 167 9.22 3.57 -8.86
N LEU A 168 8.39 2.54 -8.71
CA LEU A 168 7.04 2.72 -8.19
C LEU A 168 7.03 3.01 -6.67
N LEU A 169 7.89 2.33 -5.91
CA LEU A 169 8.03 2.59 -4.48
C LEU A 169 8.71 3.93 -4.21
N GLY A 170 9.76 4.24 -4.96
CA GLY A 170 10.50 5.51 -4.84
C GLY A 170 9.70 6.73 -5.28
N SER A 171 8.67 6.56 -6.12
CA SER A 171 7.77 7.64 -6.53
C SER A 171 6.66 7.97 -5.54
N GLN A 172 6.47 7.17 -4.48
CA GLN A 172 5.48 7.47 -3.43
C GLN A 172 5.90 8.71 -2.62
N ARG A 173 4.95 9.53 -2.20
CA ARG A 173 5.17 10.80 -1.49
C ARG A 173 4.30 10.94 -0.24
N LEU A 174 4.82 11.63 0.75
CA LEU A 174 4.06 12.15 1.88
C LEU A 174 3.55 13.56 1.53
N LEU A 175 2.28 13.85 1.79
CA LEU A 175 1.75 15.20 1.70
C LEU A 175 1.94 15.87 3.07
N ARG A 176 2.65 16.99 3.10
CA ARG A 176 2.89 17.82 4.29
C ARG A 176 2.70 19.28 3.95
N ASN A 177 1.81 19.96 4.67
CA ASN A 177 1.39 21.34 4.38
C ASN A 177 1.06 21.58 2.89
N GLY A 178 0.42 20.61 2.25
CA GLY A 178 0.05 20.66 0.83
C GLY A 178 1.21 20.47 -0.15
N LYS A 179 2.42 20.13 0.33
CA LYS A 179 3.59 19.85 -0.49
C LYS A 179 3.95 18.36 -0.44
N PRO A 180 4.27 17.73 -1.58
CA PRO A 180 4.84 16.38 -1.57
C PRO A 180 6.27 16.40 -1.01
N GLU A 181 6.54 15.44 -0.14
CA GLU A 181 7.86 15.12 0.41
C GLU A 181 8.17 13.66 0.10
N ASP A 182 9.46 13.32 0.03
CA ASP A 182 9.87 11.93 -0.17
C ASP A 182 9.38 11.06 0.97
N LEU A 183 8.73 9.96 0.61
CA LEU A 183 8.33 8.95 1.58
C LEU A 183 9.52 8.19 2.14
N ALA A 184 10.45 7.84 1.25
CA ALA A 184 11.59 7.01 1.58
C ALA A 184 12.81 7.88 1.86
N ALA A 185 13.44 7.66 3.01
CA ALA A 185 14.71 8.30 3.34
C ALA A 185 15.91 7.65 2.62
N GLY A 186 15.69 6.51 1.95
CA GLY A 186 16.71 5.80 1.21
C GLY A 186 16.37 4.33 0.99
N LEU A 187 17.39 3.57 0.59
CA LEU A 187 17.31 2.13 0.34
C LEU A 187 18.12 1.36 1.37
N PHE A 188 17.62 0.19 1.76
CA PHE A 188 18.38 -0.83 2.48
C PHE A 188 18.40 -2.09 1.62
N ALA A 189 19.55 -2.48 1.07
CA ALA A 189 19.60 -3.68 0.23
C ALA A 189 19.53 -4.95 1.10
N CYS A 190 18.48 -5.76 0.94
CA CYS A 190 18.40 -7.06 1.60
C CYS A 190 19.31 -8.04 0.85
N LEU A 191 20.32 -8.53 1.56
CA LEU A 191 21.20 -9.64 1.19
C LEU A 191 21.99 -9.33 -0.10
N GLY A 192 23.31 -9.27 0.04
CA GLY A 192 24.20 -8.65 -0.96
C GLY A 192 25.56 -9.33 -1.06
N ASP A 193 25.64 -10.57 -0.60
CA ASP A 193 26.82 -11.39 -0.83
C ASP A 193 26.90 -11.77 -2.32
N CYS A 194 28.12 -11.90 -2.82
CA CYS A 194 28.40 -12.28 -4.21
C CYS A 194 27.78 -11.35 -5.29
N VAL A 195 27.40 -10.11 -4.94
CA VAL A 195 26.97 -9.09 -5.92
C VAL A 195 28.18 -8.40 -6.54
N GLU A 196 28.28 -8.44 -7.86
CA GLU A 196 29.40 -7.88 -8.61
C GLU A 196 29.34 -6.34 -8.70
N ALA A 197 30.46 -5.71 -9.02
CA ALA A 197 30.56 -4.24 -9.12
C ALA A 197 29.58 -3.64 -10.15
N GLN A 198 29.36 -4.34 -11.26
CA GLN A 198 28.43 -3.95 -12.33
C GLN A 198 26.96 -4.07 -11.91
N GLU A 199 26.62 -5.10 -11.13
CA GLU A 199 25.29 -5.29 -10.58
C GLU A 199 24.98 -4.21 -9.51
N TRP A 200 25.96 -3.90 -8.66
CA TRP A 200 25.87 -2.76 -7.75
C TRP A 200 25.72 -1.42 -8.49
N ALA A 201 26.38 -1.25 -9.63
CA ALA A 201 26.24 -0.04 -10.44
C ALA A 201 24.83 0.06 -11.05
N LEU A 202 24.26 -1.07 -11.49
CA LEU A 202 22.88 -1.14 -11.97
C LEU A 202 21.88 -0.81 -10.85
N PHE A 203 22.02 -1.44 -9.69
CA PHE A 203 21.16 -1.19 -8.53
C PHE A 203 21.21 0.28 -8.07
N ARG A 204 22.42 0.86 -7.96
CA ARG A 204 22.59 2.28 -7.63
C ARG A 204 21.93 3.18 -8.67
N ARG A 205 22.00 2.83 -9.95
CA ARG A 205 21.33 3.57 -11.02
C ARG A 205 19.81 3.55 -10.84
N PHE A 206 19.22 2.39 -10.55
CA PHE A 206 17.78 2.30 -10.25
C PHE A 206 17.41 3.16 -9.04
N GLY A 207 18.17 3.05 -7.94
CA GLY A 207 17.90 3.82 -6.73
C GLY A 207 17.98 5.32 -6.94
N ARG A 208 18.98 5.77 -7.69
CA ARG A 208 19.13 7.17 -8.09
C ARG A 208 17.88 7.67 -8.82
N HIS A 209 17.48 6.99 -9.89
CA HIS A 209 16.32 7.44 -10.67
C HIS A 209 15.00 7.34 -9.89
N ALA A 210 14.86 6.33 -9.03
CA ALA A 210 13.68 6.14 -8.20
C ALA A 210 13.50 7.22 -7.13
N LEU A 211 14.60 7.68 -6.51
CA LEU A 211 14.56 8.61 -5.38
C LEU A 211 14.86 10.06 -5.76
N GLU A 212 15.66 10.30 -6.80
CA GLU A 212 16.00 11.65 -7.26
C GLU A 212 14.97 12.14 -8.28
N PHE A 213 13.86 12.67 -7.75
CA PHE A 213 12.91 13.47 -8.51
C PHE A 213 12.14 14.42 -7.58
N ASP A 214 12.41 15.70 -7.73
CA ASP A 214 11.81 16.78 -6.94
C ASP A 214 10.37 17.06 -7.40
N ALA A 215 9.46 16.17 -7.01
CA ALA A 215 8.06 16.25 -7.39
C ALA A 215 7.32 17.37 -6.61
N VAL A 216 6.69 18.29 -7.32
CA VAL A 216 5.70 19.23 -6.75
C VAL A 216 4.29 18.66 -6.74
N ARG A 217 4.06 17.60 -7.53
CA ARG A 217 2.81 16.85 -7.57
C ARG A 217 3.06 15.42 -7.99
N THR A 218 2.38 14.47 -7.37
CA THR A 218 2.32 13.08 -7.80
C THR A 218 0.89 12.57 -7.70
N GLY A 219 0.55 11.59 -8.53
CA GLY A 219 -0.77 10.99 -8.50
C GLY A 219 -1.86 11.85 -9.11
N GLU A 220 -2.99 11.21 -9.34
CA GLU A 220 -4.27 11.84 -9.65
C GLU A 220 -5.06 12.12 -8.37
N MET A 221 -4.81 11.35 -7.31
CA MET A 221 -5.47 11.48 -6.01
C MET A 221 -4.48 11.37 -4.84
N VAL A 222 -4.87 11.97 -3.72
CA VAL A 222 -4.16 11.85 -2.44
C VAL A 222 -4.97 10.96 -1.50
N TRP A 223 -4.32 9.96 -0.91
CA TRP A 223 -4.89 9.18 0.18
C TRP A 223 -4.74 9.94 1.50
N LEU A 224 -5.84 10.30 2.16
CA LEU A 224 -5.81 10.85 3.51
C LEU A 224 -6.28 9.81 4.53
N THR A 225 -5.60 9.73 5.66
CA THR A 225 -5.89 8.77 6.74
C THR A 225 -5.65 9.39 8.12
N ASP A 226 -6.03 8.69 9.19
CA ASP A 226 -5.83 9.13 10.57
C ASP A 226 -5.58 7.93 11.49
N SER A 227 -4.77 8.15 12.52
CA SER A 227 -4.45 7.16 13.55
C SER A 227 -5.69 6.52 14.20
N VAL A 228 -6.78 7.29 14.37
CA VAL A 228 -8.01 6.82 15.03
C VAL A 228 -8.70 5.69 14.26
N ILE A 229 -8.49 5.62 12.93
CA ILE A 229 -9.01 4.53 12.11
C ILE A 229 -8.45 3.20 12.62
N PHE A 230 -7.13 3.13 12.83
CA PHE A 230 -6.46 1.89 13.23
C PHE A 230 -6.82 1.44 14.65
N ASP A 231 -7.11 2.39 15.54
CA ASP A 231 -7.54 2.08 16.91
C ASP A 231 -8.91 1.39 16.92
N ARG A 232 -9.83 1.84 16.05
CA ARG A 232 -11.19 1.28 15.94
C ARG A 232 -11.27 0.09 15.01
N LEU A 233 -10.38 0.02 14.03
CA LEU A 233 -10.37 -1.02 12.99
C LEU A 233 -10.14 -2.42 13.58
N GLN A 234 -9.39 -2.57 14.67
CA GLN A 234 -9.22 -3.89 15.31
C GLN A 234 -10.55 -4.53 15.72
N GLN A 235 -11.40 -3.77 16.41
CA GLN A 235 -12.70 -4.26 16.84
C GLN A 235 -13.64 -4.44 15.65
N GLU A 236 -13.68 -3.46 14.74
CA GLU A 236 -14.52 -3.54 13.54
C GLU A 236 -14.14 -4.74 12.66
N HIS A 237 -12.84 -5.01 12.51
CA HIS A 237 -12.33 -6.15 11.77
C HIS A 237 -12.64 -7.48 12.44
N HIS A 238 -12.46 -7.59 13.76
CA HIS A 238 -12.84 -8.79 14.49
C HIS A 238 -14.34 -9.11 14.31
N GLN A 239 -15.19 -8.08 14.28
CA GLN A 239 -16.63 -8.25 14.14
C GLN A 239 -17.09 -8.52 12.71
N TYR A 240 -16.49 -7.86 11.71
CA TYR A 240 -17.03 -7.84 10.35
C TYR A 240 -16.04 -8.21 9.24
N GLY A 241 -14.76 -8.39 9.56
CA GLY A 241 -13.71 -8.61 8.57
C GLY A 241 -13.41 -7.37 7.72
N THR A 242 -13.60 -6.18 8.30
CA THR A 242 -13.36 -4.88 7.64
C THR A 242 -11.96 -4.80 7.05
N TRP A 243 -11.85 -4.32 5.82
CA TRP A 243 -10.57 -4.17 5.13
C TRP A 243 -9.78 -3.01 5.71
N SER A 244 -8.45 -3.13 5.88
CA SER A 244 -7.65 -1.97 6.27
C SER A 244 -7.55 -0.94 5.15
N PRO A 245 -7.21 0.32 5.44
CA PRO A 245 -6.97 1.35 4.44
C PRO A 245 -6.02 0.92 3.32
N SER A 246 -4.83 0.39 3.64
CA SER A 246 -3.86 -0.05 2.62
C SER A 246 -4.40 -1.14 1.67
N ALA A 247 -5.23 -2.08 2.14
CA ALA A 247 -5.88 -3.10 1.32
C ALA A 247 -6.85 -2.49 0.30
N GLN A 248 -7.63 -1.49 0.71
CA GLN A 248 -8.58 -0.78 -0.16
C GLN A 248 -7.84 0.02 -1.24
N ILE A 249 -6.78 0.73 -0.86
CA ILE A 249 -5.92 1.47 -1.79
C ILE A 249 -5.25 0.51 -2.78
N THR A 250 -4.78 -0.65 -2.31
CA THR A 250 -4.17 -1.68 -3.16
C THR A 250 -5.08 -2.14 -4.28
N VAL A 251 -6.36 -2.43 -3.98
CA VAL A 251 -7.30 -2.90 -5.01
C VAL A 251 -7.70 -1.80 -5.97
N LEU A 252 -7.82 -0.55 -5.52
CA LEU A 252 -8.09 0.59 -6.39
C LEU A 252 -6.93 0.87 -7.34
N LYS A 253 -5.69 0.88 -6.84
CA LYS A 253 -4.47 0.98 -7.68
C LYS A 253 -4.34 -0.16 -8.68
N ASN A 254 -4.96 -1.32 -8.43
CA ASN A 254 -4.93 -2.48 -9.31
C ASN A 254 -6.04 -2.51 -10.38
N ALA A 255 -7.20 -1.90 -10.12
CA ALA A 255 -8.41 -2.07 -10.92
C ALA A 255 -8.41 -1.24 -12.22
N ARG A 256 -7.89 0.00 -12.14
CA ARG A 256 -7.67 0.93 -13.25
C ARG A 256 -6.33 1.62 -13.05
N SER A 257 -5.86 2.42 -14.02
CA SER A 257 -4.65 3.24 -13.85
C SER A 257 -4.84 4.40 -12.86
N ILE A 258 -5.54 4.19 -11.75
CA ILE A 258 -5.79 5.20 -10.71
C ILE A 258 -4.49 5.41 -9.95
N ASP A 259 -3.86 6.54 -10.21
CA ASP A 259 -2.59 6.88 -9.60
C ASP A 259 -2.82 7.52 -8.21
N ILE A 260 -2.61 6.71 -7.17
CA ILE A 260 -2.63 7.11 -5.76
C ILE A 260 -1.20 6.99 -5.22
N SER A 261 -0.36 7.97 -5.55
CA SER A 261 1.08 7.97 -5.17
C SER A 261 1.42 8.99 -4.08
N ALA A 262 0.42 9.66 -3.51
CA ALA A 262 0.59 10.55 -2.36
C ALA A 262 -0.31 10.12 -1.19
N ILE A 263 0.20 10.24 0.02
CA ILE A 263 -0.53 9.99 1.27
C ILE A 263 -0.34 11.13 2.27
N GLY A 264 -1.36 11.50 3.04
CA GLY A 264 -1.29 12.48 4.10
C GLY A 264 -2.17 12.15 5.30
N THR A 265 -2.05 12.93 6.38
CA THR A 265 -3.00 12.87 7.49
C THR A 265 -4.24 13.72 7.18
N LEU A 266 -5.33 13.55 7.91
CA LEU A 266 -6.53 14.40 7.73
C LEU A 266 -6.28 15.90 7.97
N GLU A 267 -5.20 16.26 8.66
CA GLU A 267 -4.79 17.67 8.85
C GLU A 267 -4.46 18.35 7.51
N GLU A 268 -4.02 17.57 6.52
CA GLU A 268 -3.70 18.05 5.17
C GLU A 268 -4.93 18.34 4.31
N LEU A 269 -6.14 18.06 4.78
CA LEU A 269 -7.36 18.29 3.99
C LEU A 269 -7.49 19.76 3.54
N SER A 270 -7.08 20.72 4.38
CA SER A 270 -7.19 22.16 4.07
C SER A 270 -6.11 22.67 3.08
N SER A 271 -4.95 22.03 3.08
CA SER A 271 -3.80 22.37 2.23
C SER A 271 -3.85 21.60 0.89
N CYS A 272 -4.55 20.46 0.84
CA CYS A 272 -4.67 19.64 -0.34
C CYS A 272 -5.38 20.37 -1.50
N ARG A 273 -4.92 20.10 -2.72
CA ARG A 273 -5.45 20.66 -3.97
C ARG A 273 -5.82 19.60 -5.01
N GLN A 274 -5.53 18.34 -4.71
CA GLN A 274 -5.90 17.21 -5.55
C GLN A 274 -7.18 16.56 -4.98
N PRO A 275 -7.93 15.80 -5.79
CA PRO A 275 -8.96 14.93 -5.27
C PRO A 275 -8.42 13.99 -4.19
N VAL A 276 -9.23 13.70 -3.18
CA VAL A 276 -8.80 12.88 -2.04
C VAL A 276 -9.57 11.56 -1.96
N ILE A 277 -8.92 10.53 -1.44
CA ILE A 277 -9.56 9.29 -1.02
C ILE A 277 -9.37 9.10 0.48
N ILE A 278 -10.47 8.80 1.19
CA ILE A 278 -10.46 8.59 2.64
C ILE A 278 -11.07 7.23 2.93
N PRO A 279 -10.22 6.20 3.12
CA PRO A 279 -10.68 4.89 3.52
C PRO A 279 -11.28 4.85 4.92
N ASP A 280 -12.20 3.92 5.14
CA ASP A 280 -12.83 3.65 6.43
C ASP A 280 -13.42 4.88 7.12
N PHE A 281 -14.09 5.74 6.35
CA PHE A 281 -14.66 7.00 6.83
C PHE A 281 -15.58 6.83 8.06
N HIS A 282 -16.35 5.74 8.10
CA HIS A 282 -17.21 5.37 9.22
C HIS A 282 -16.46 5.19 10.56
N LEU A 283 -15.15 4.92 10.53
CA LEU A 283 -14.31 4.77 11.73
C LEU A 283 -13.77 6.10 12.25
N LEU A 284 -13.90 7.20 11.52
CA LEU A 284 -13.47 8.52 12.00
C LEU A 284 -14.35 9.05 13.14
N THR A 285 -13.85 10.04 13.87
CA THR A 285 -14.66 10.73 14.88
C THR A 285 -15.76 11.57 14.21
N PRO A 286 -16.90 11.83 14.88
CA PRO A 286 -17.95 12.69 14.32
C PRO A 286 -17.44 14.09 13.94
N VAL A 287 -16.44 14.62 14.67
CA VAL A 287 -15.81 15.91 14.36
C VAL A 287 -15.04 15.83 13.04
N GLN A 288 -14.19 14.81 12.86
CA GLN A 288 -13.46 14.59 11.61
C GLN A 288 -14.43 14.37 10.43
N GLN A 289 -15.47 13.55 10.63
CA GLN A 289 -16.49 13.31 9.60
C GLN A 289 -17.16 14.61 9.15
N LYS A 290 -17.58 15.45 10.11
CA LYS A 290 -18.18 16.75 9.79
C LYS A 290 -17.21 17.68 9.06
N THR A 291 -15.94 17.71 9.45
CA THR A 291 -14.90 18.51 8.78
C THR A 291 -14.70 18.07 7.34
N ILE A 292 -14.65 16.75 7.09
CA ILE A 292 -14.52 16.19 5.74
C ILE A 292 -15.74 16.54 4.88
N LEU A 293 -16.95 16.35 5.39
CA LEU A 293 -18.18 16.63 4.65
C LEU A 293 -18.42 18.13 4.40
N ALA A 294 -17.75 19.01 5.15
CA ALA A 294 -17.78 20.45 4.92
C ALA A 294 -16.77 20.91 3.86
N SER A 295 -15.83 20.05 3.45
CA SER A 295 -14.84 20.37 2.41
C SER A 295 -15.49 20.39 1.03
N SER A 296 -15.04 21.28 0.17
CA SER A 296 -15.44 21.32 -1.24
C SER A 296 -14.53 20.50 -2.16
N LEU A 297 -13.51 19.82 -1.61
CA LEU A 297 -12.59 19.01 -2.41
C LEU A 297 -13.33 17.81 -2.99
N PRO A 298 -13.13 17.50 -4.30
CA PRO A 298 -13.61 16.26 -4.87
C PRO A 298 -13.04 15.07 -4.09
N MET A 299 -13.91 14.14 -3.68
CA MET A 299 -13.47 13.05 -2.83
C MET A 299 -14.17 11.72 -3.11
N MET A 300 -13.46 10.64 -2.75
CA MET A 300 -13.99 9.30 -2.62
C MET A 300 -13.88 8.86 -1.16
N LEU A 301 -15.01 8.50 -0.56
CA LEU A 301 -15.06 7.93 0.78
C LEU A 301 -15.36 6.44 0.65
N THR A 302 -14.72 5.59 1.45
CA THR A 302 -15.04 4.17 1.51
C THR A 302 -15.29 3.71 2.95
N GLY A 303 -16.06 2.63 3.10
CA GLY A 303 -16.32 2.04 4.40
C GLY A 303 -17.71 1.44 4.51
N ARG A 304 -18.10 1.11 5.75
CA ARG A 304 -19.38 0.47 6.02
C ARG A 304 -20.50 1.50 6.13
N ASN A 305 -21.66 1.21 5.53
CA ASN A 305 -22.93 1.89 5.77
C ASN A 305 -22.85 3.43 5.63
N LEU A 306 -22.00 3.92 4.72
CA LEU A 306 -21.73 5.34 4.51
C LEU A 306 -22.99 6.14 4.22
N ARG A 307 -23.97 5.60 3.48
CA ARG A 307 -25.20 6.30 3.09
C ARG A 307 -25.96 6.94 4.26
N PHE A 308 -25.80 6.40 5.48
CA PHE A 308 -26.46 6.92 6.68
C PHE A 308 -25.66 8.04 7.38
N LEU A 309 -24.41 8.24 6.98
CA LEU A 309 -23.51 9.30 7.45
C LEU A 309 -23.41 10.46 6.45
N LEU A 310 -23.93 10.28 5.24
CA LEU A 310 -23.78 11.22 4.13
C LEU A 310 -25.02 12.08 3.93
N PRO A 311 -24.87 13.28 3.33
CA PRO A 311 -26.00 14.09 2.90
C PRO A 311 -26.95 13.30 1.97
N GLU A 312 -28.24 13.59 2.07
CA GLU A 312 -29.25 13.00 1.20
C GLU A 312 -28.93 13.26 -0.28
N GLY A 313 -29.11 12.25 -1.13
CA GLY A 313 -28.82 12.35 -2.56
C GLY A 313 -27.35 12.15 -2.95
N SER A 314 -26.44 11.89 -2.01
CA SER A 314 -25.05 11.55 -2.32
C SER A 314 -24.93 10.37 -3.30
N GLU A 315 -23.93 10.40 -4.18
CA GLU A 315 -23.65 9.28 -5.08
C GLU A 315 -22.98 8.15 -4.31
N VAL A 316 -23.64 7.01 -4.19
CA VAL A 316 -23.13 5.86 -3.45
C VAL A 316 -23.17 4.60 -4.31
N LEU A 317 -22.05 3.90 -4.41
CA LEU A 317 -21.98 2.51 -4.86
C LEU A 317 -21.96 1.61 -3.63
N ALA A 318 -22.94 0.73 -3.50
CA ALA A 318 -23.08 -0.15 -2.35
C ALA A 318 -23.03 -1.62 -2.75
N TRP A 319 -22.42 -2.43 -1.89
CA TRP A 319 -22.47 -3.88 -1.94
C TRP A 319 -22.96 -4.40 -0.59
N LYS A 320 -24.04 -5.20 -0.60
CA LYS A 320 -24.73 -5.70 0.59
C LYS A 320 -24.56 -7.21 0.73
N PRO A 321 -23.58 -7.69 1.51
CA PRO A 321 -23.42 -9.11 1.77
C PRO A 321 -24.50 -9.70 2.71
N TRP A 322 -25.11 -8.88 3.58
CA TRP A 322 -26.26 -9.24 4.42
C TRP A 322 -27.04 -8.00 4.87
N LYS A 323 -28.21 -8.19 5.48
CA LYS A 323 -29.19 -7.12 5.74
C LYS A 323 -28.66 -5.88 6.48
N GLU A 324 -27.78 -6.06 7.46
CA GLU A 324 -27.32 -4.98 8.36
C GLU A 324 -25.93 -4.42 7.99
N TYR A 325 -25.33 -4.94 6.93
CA TYR A 325 -24.00 -4.56 6.50
C TYR A 325 -23.98 -4.26 5.01
N SER A 326 -23.48 -3.07 4.68
CA SER A 326 -23.10 -2.71 3.33
C SER A 326 -21.70 -2.15 3.32
N TRP A 327 -20.89 -2.61 2.38
CA TRP A 327 -19.65 -1.95 2.03
C TRP A 327 -19.93 -0.95 0.92
N GLU A 328 -19.44 0.27 1.05
CA GLU A 328 -19.84 1.37 0.19
C GLU A 328 -18.66 2.24 -0.22
N CYS A 329 -18.76 2.76 -1.44
CA CYS A 329 -17.93 3.82 -1.99
C CYS A 329 -18.83 5.01 -2.30
N ALA A 330 -18.56 6.17 -1.70
CA ALA A 330 -19.28 7.40 -1.98
C ALA A 330 -18.40 8.40 -2.73
N PHE A 331 -19.00 9.10 -3.68
CA PHE A 331 -18.32 10.09 -4.53
C PHE A 331 -18.95 11.46 -4.30
N LEU A 332 -18.19 12.41 -3.75
CA LEU A 332 -18.71 13.71 -3.34
C LEU A 332 -17.96 14.85 -4.06
N HIS A 333 -18.66 15.96 -4.27
CA HIS A 333 -18.11 17.22 -4.78
C HIS A 333 -17.46 17.11 -6.17
N TRP A 334 -17.97 16.21 -7.01
CA TRP A 334 -17.59 16.12 -8.41
C TRP A 334 -18.62 16.84 -9.28
N GLU A 335 -18.17 17.53 -10.33
CA GLU A 335 -19.07 18.23 -11.26
C GLU A 335 -20.09 17.27 -11.91
N LYS A 336 -19.66 16.03 -12.22
CA LYS A 336 -20.49 14.95 -12.76
C LYS A 336 -20.90 13.98 -11.67
N GLN A 337 -21.78 14.40 -10.77
CA GLN A 337 -22.33 13.56 -9.71
C GLN A 337 -23.68 12.96 -10.13
N LYS A 338 -23.80 11.62 -10.03
CA LYS A 338 -25.09 10.91 -10.18
C LYS A 338 -25.72 10.79 -8.80
N ASN A 339 -26.83 11.45 -8.55
CA ASN A 339 -27.46 11.36 -7.23
C ASN A 339 -28.09 9.98 -7.01
N GLY A 340 -27.90 9.42 -5.81
CA GLY A 340 -28.55 8.19 -5.37
C GLY A 340 -27.62 6.99 -5.16
N VAL A 341 -28.24 5.88 -4.73
CA VAL A 341 -27.54 4.63 -4.38
C VAL A 341 -27.64 3.63 -5.52
N THR A 342 -26.51 3.14 -6.00
CA THR A 342 -26.43 1.98 -6.89
C THR A 342 -26.01 0.77 -6.06
N GLU A 343 -26.89 -0.23 -5.97
CA GLU A 343 -26.58 -1.48 -5.28
C GLU A 343 -26.13 -2.54 -6.29
N LEU A 344 -24.95 -3.14 -6.05
CA LEU A 344 -24.46 -4.25 -6.85
C LEU A 344 -25.11 -5.56 -6.42
N PRO A 345 -25.43 -6.46 -7.37
CA PRO A 345 -26.10 -7.71 -7.06
C PRO A 345 -25.22 -8.60 -6.18
N GLN A 346 -25.84 -9.19 -5.16
CA GLN A 346 -25.24 -10.18 -4.29
C GLN A 346 -26.00 -11.51 -4.43
N LYS A 347 -25.28 -12.60 -4.67
CA LYS A 347 -25.89 -13.95 -4.75
C LYS A 347 -26.01 -14.55 -3.36
N GLY A 348 -27.14 -14.28 -2.70
CA GLY A 348 -27.45 -14.82 -1.37
C GLY A 348 -26.68 -14.14 -0.24
N GLU A 349 -27.13 -14.36 0.99
CA GLU A 349 -26.44 -13.83 2.17
C GLU A 349 -25.14 -14.59 2.41
N LEU A 350 -24.05 -13.86 2.64
CA LEU A 350 -22.80 -14.46 3.09
C LEU A 350 -22.88 -14.79 4.58
N PRO A 351 -22.21 -15.87 5.03
CA PRO A 351 -22.07 -16.10 6.47
C PRO A 351 -21.33 -14.93 7.12
N PRO A 352 -21.60 -14.64 8.41
CA PRO A 352 -20.79 -13.69 9.17
C PRO A 352 -19.30 -14.05 9.10
N PHE A 353 -18.46 -13.01 9.15
CA PHE A 353 -17.02 -13.18 9.19
C PHE A 353 -16.63 -14.05 10.41
N ASP A 354 -15.74 -15.02 10.18
CA ASP A 354 -15.20 -15.91 11.23
C ASP A 354 -13.68 -15.79 11.23
N ASP A 355 -13.17 -15.03 12.20
CA ASP A 355 -11.75 -14.78 12.39
C ASP A 355 -11.01 -16.02 12.94
N ALA A 356 -11.70 -17.11 13.30
CA ALA A 356 -11.05 -18.33 13.75
C ALA A 356 -10.22 -19.03 12.67
N LYS A 357 -10.42 -18.67 11.40
CA LYS A 357 -9.65 -19.15 10.25
C LYS A 357 -8.26 -18.50 10.11
N VAL A 358 -7.97 -17.49 10.94
CA VAL A 358 -6.75 -16.66 10.96
C VAL A 358 -5.42 -17.45 11.00
N PHE A 359 -5.38 -18.62 11.63
CA PHE A 359 -4.10 -19.32 11.88
C PHE A 359 -3.61 -20.23 10.76
N ARG A 360 -4.20 -20.16 9.55
CA ARG A 360 -3.81 -21.12 8.51
C ARG A 360 -2.44 -20.83 7.92
N ILE A 361 -1.99 -19.59 7.70
CA ILE A 361 -0.66 -19.35 7.10
C ILE A 361 -0.10 -17.97 7.52
N TYR A 362 1.12 -17.92 8.08
CA TYR A 362 1.92 -16.70 8.36
C TYR A 362 2.13 -15.80 7.12
N ARG A 363 1.88 -16.35 5.93
CA ARG A 363 2.14 -15.75 4.61
C ARG A 363 0.90 -15.18 3.94
N GLU A 364 -0.30 -15.55 4.38
CA GLU A 364 -1.52 -15.03 3.77
C GLU A 364 -1.89 -13.65 4.32
N TRP A 365 -2.68 -12.94 3.52
CA TRP A 365 -3.38 -11.76 3.97
C TRP A 365 -4.18 -12.10 5.22
N TYR A 366 -4.31 -11.13 6.10
CA TYR A 366 -5.26 -11.26 7.18
C TYR A 366 -6.64 -11.56 6.59
N PRO A 367 -7.37 -12.59 7.07
CA PRO A 367 -8.69 -12.87 6.55
C PRO A 367 -9.54 -11.63 6.73
N HIS A 368 -10.27 -11.28 5.68
CA HIS A 368 -11.20 -10.17 5.65
C HIS A 368 -12.45 -10.64 4.92
N LEU A 369 -13.53 -9.88 5.04
CA LEU A 369 -14.73 -10.10 4.28
C LEU A 369 -14.40 -10.10 2.77
N GLU A 370 -14.73 -11.15 2.04
CA GLU A 370 -14.47 -11.19 0.59
C GLU A 370 -15.39 -10.21 -0.15
N ILE A 371 -14.88 -9.01 -0.42
CA ILE A 371 -15.56 -8.02 -1.26
C ILE A 371 -15.32 -8.39 -2.74
N PRO A 372 -16.37 -8.54 -3.56
CA PRO A 372 -16.22 -8.92 -4.96
C PRO A 372 -15.31 -7.98 -5.75
N ILE A 373 -14.43 -8.53 -6.58
CA ILE A 373 -13.57 -7.74 -7.47
C ILE A 373 -14.41 -6.83 -8.39
N SER A 374 -15.59 -7.28 -8.81
CA SER A 374 -16.53 -6.48 -9.62
C SER A 374 -16.99 -5.20 -8.92
N PHE A 375 -17.08 -5.18 -7.58
CA PHE A 375 -17.37 -3.98 -6.81
C PHE A 375 -16.22 -2.97 -6.96
N TRP A 376 -14.99 -3.40 -6.75
CA TRP A 376 -13.81 -2.54 -6.86
C TRP A 376 -13.58 -2.05 -8.29
N GLN A 377 -13.82 -2.90 -9.30
CA GLN A 377 -13.78 -2.51 -10.70
C GLN A 377 -14.83 -1.44 -11.01
N THR A 378 -16.08 -1.63 -10.56
CA THR A 378 -17.15 -0.64 -10.77
C THR A 378 -16.83 0.68 -10.05
N ALA A 379 -16.27 0.63 -8.84
CA ALA A 379 -15.83 1.82 -8.11
C ALA A 379 -14.72 2.56 -8.86
N ALA A 380 -13.75 1.81 -9.39
CA ALA A 380 -12.63 2.35 -10.16
C ALA A 380 -13.08 2.94 -11.50
N ASP A 381 -14.05 2.32 -12.19
CA ASP A 381 -14.66 2.85 -13.42
C ASP A 381 -15.33 4.20 -13.16
N ARG A 382 -16.16 4.29 -12.11
CA ARG A 382 -16.79 5.56 -11.71
C ARG A 382 -15.79 6.63 -11.34
N LEU A 383 -14.72 6.23 -10.65
CA LEU A 383 -13.66 7.17 -10.29
C LEU A 383 -12.90 7.66 -11.53
N ARG A 384 -12.59 6.79 -12.48
CA ARG A 384 -11.95 7.15 -13.76
C ARG A 384 -12.82 8.10 -14.57
N GLU A 385 -14.14 7.86 -14.66
CA GLU A 385 -15.10 8.79 -15.31
C GLU A 385 -15.02 10.21 -14.73
N LYS A 386 -14.76 10.33 -13.42
CA LYS A 386 -14.67 11.59 -12.68
C LYS A 386 -13.30 12.27 -12.79
N LEU A 387 -12.22 11.49 -12.74
CA LEU A 387 -10.85 11.96 -12.95
C LEU A 387 -10.62 12.44 -14.39
N GLY A 388 -11.37 11.90 -15.35
CA GLY A 388 -11.38 12.37 -16.73
C GLY A 388 -10.33 11.69 -17.60
N TYR A 389 -9.70 12.48 -18.48
CA TYR A 389 -8.86 11.97 -19.55
C TYR A 389 -7.63 11.21 -19.05
N LEU A 390 -7.45 9.99 -19.58
CA LEU A 390 -6.26 9.18 -19.38
C LEU A 390 -5.48 9.12 -20.71
N PRO A 391 -4.20 9.56 -20.73
CA PRO A 391 -3.41 9.55 -21.97
C PRO A 391 -3.01 8.14 -22.45
N LEU A 392 -3.07 7.13 -21.58
CA LEU A 392 -2.82 5.73 -21.93
C LEU A 392 -4.11 5.07 -22.45
N GLN A 393 -4.17 4.76 -23.74
CA GLN A 393 -5.38 4.25 -24.39
C GLN A 393 -5.64 2.76 -24.15
N ASN A 394 -4.60 1.96 -23.95
CA ASN A 394 -4.70 0.52 -23.78
C ASN A 394 -4.50 0.05 -22.32
N GLU A 395 -4.98 0.83 -21.34
CA GLU A 395 -4.87 0.45 -19.93
C GLU A 395 -5.58 -0.88 -19.57
N THR A 396 -6.66 -1.19 -20.28
CA THR A 396 -7.45 -2.42 -20.07
C THR A 396 -6.72 -3.67 -20.57
N GLU A 397 -5.63 -3.52 -21.31
CA GLU A 397 -4.80 -4.60 -21.85
C GLU A 397 -3.61 -4.95 -20.94
N GLY A 398 -3.69 -4.59 -19.65
CA GLY A 398 -2.64 -4.91 -18.68
C GLY A 398 -1.54 -3.85 -18.59
N MET A 399 -1.82 -2.61 -19.02
CA MET A 399 -0.92 -1.47 -18.88
C MET A 399 -1.41 -0.52 -17.77
N GLN A 400 -0.50 0.12 -17.06
CA GLN A 400 -0.83 1.12 -16.05
C GLN A 400 0.04 2.36 -16.19
N LEU A 401 -0.53 3.50 -15.80
CA LEU A 401 0.10 4.81 -15.87
C LEU A 401 0.26 5.43 -14.48
N PHE A 402 1.44 5.97 -14.22
CA PHE A 402 1.75 6.80 -13.05
C PHE A 402 2.49 8.06 -13.51
N ARG A 403 2.28 9.19 -12.82
CA ARG A 403 2.84 10.49 -13.21
C ARG A 403 3.39 11.27 -12.02
N GLN A 404 4.51 11.93 -12.24
CA GLN A 404 5.06 12.93 -11.33
C GLN A 404 5.37 14.22 -12.10
N TYR A 405 5.20 15.35 -11.45
CA TYR A 405 5.46 16.68 -12.02
C TYR A 405 6.56 17.35 -11.21
N GLY A 406 7.64 17.75 -11.87
CA GLY A 406 8.83 18.31 -11.25
C GLY A 406 8.73 19.81 -10.96
N VAL A 407 9.57 20.29 -10.04
CA VAL A 407 9.74 21.74 -9.74
C VAL A 407 10.16 22.57 -10.95
N ASP A 408 10.85 21.95 -11.90
CA ASP A 408 11.36 22.56 -13.15
C ASP A 408 10.32 22.54 -14.29
N GLY A 409 9.11 22.04 -14.02
CA GLY A 409 8.06 21.85 -15.02
C GLY A 409 8.17 20.56 -15.81
N SER A 410 9.18 19.72 -15.55
CA SER A 410 9.28 18.39 -16.16
C SER A 410 8.11 17.51 -15.77
N GLU A 411 7.78 16.56 -16.64
CA GLU A 411 6.82 15.51 -16.33
C GLU A 411 7.47 14.15 -16.51
N ARG A 412 7.50 13.38 -15.41
CA ARG A 412 7.90 11.97 -15.43
C ARG A 412 6.69 11.09 -15.62
N VAL A 413 6.70 10.32 -16.71
CA VAL A 413 5.66 9.36 -17.08
C VAL A 413 6.20 7.96 -16.86
N MET A 414 5.49 7.18 -16.06
CA MET A 414 5.82 5.80 -15.70
C MET A 414 4.75 4.88 -16.25
N ILE A 415 5.10 4.08 -17.25
CA ILE A 415 4.19 3.13 -17.89
C ILE A 415 4.61 1.71 -17.50
N LEU A 416 3.75 1.05 -16.76
CA LEU A 416 3.98 -0.27 -16.16
C LEU A 416 3.22 -1.35 -16.94
N SER A 417 3.85 -2.50 -17.15
CA SER A 417 3.19 -3.71 -17.65
C SER A 417 2.80 -4.63 -16.50
N LYS A 418 1.58 -5.17 -16.55
CA LYS A 418 1.07 -6.24 -15.68
C LYS A 418 1.13 -7.61 -16.35
N GLU A 419 1.67 -7.68 -17.56
CA GLU A 419 1.69 -8.87 -18.38
C GLU A 419 3.05 -9.55 -18.38
N TYR A 420 3.07 -10.87 -18.63
CA TYR A 420 4.30 -11.65 -18.77
C TYR A 420 4.88 -11.62 -20.19
N ALA A 421 4.43 -10.66 -21.01
CA ALA A 421 4.89 -10.44 -22.37
C ALA A 421 5.28 -8.96 -22.56
N TYR A 422 6.06 -8.70 -23.61
CA TYR A 422 6.37 -7.32 -24.01
C TYR A 422 5.11 -6.61 -24.52
N MET A 423 4.82 -5.44 -23.98
CA MET A 423 3.63 -4.66 -24.31
C MET A 423 3.99 -3.42 -25.12
N ASN A 424 3.10 -3.00 -26.02
CA ASN A 424 3.19 -1.73 -26.74
C ASN A 424 2.31 -0.69 -26.03
N PRO A 425 2.87 0.39 -25.45
CA PRO A 425 2.05 1.42 -24.86
C PRO A 425 1.42 2.32 -25.93
N GLU A 426 0.11 2.55 -25.85
CA GLU A 426 -0.60 3.53 -26.66
C GLU A 426 -0.75 4.84 -25.87
N TYR A 427 0.35 5.59 -25.76
CA TYR A 427 0.39 6.83 -24.97
C TYR A 427 0.29 8.07 -25.87
N ILE A 428 -0.64 8.96 -25.53
CA ILE A 428 -0.90 10.22 -26.24
C ILE A 428 -0.36 11.40 -25.42
N PHE A 429 0.24 12.36 -26.11
CA PHE A 429 0.68 13.65 -25.58
C PHE A 429 -0.16 14.78 -26.20
N PRO A 430 -1.34 15.10 -25.63
CA PRO A 430 -2.21 16.13 -26.19
C PRO A 430 -1.49 17.47 -26.27
N ASP A 431 -1.58 18.12 -27.42
CA ASP A 431 -1.05 19.47 -27.66
C ASP A 431 0.46 19.63 -27.44
N VAL A 432 1.22 18.52 -27.44
CA VAL A 432 2.68 18.57 -27.37
C VAL A 432 3.27 18.39 -28.77
N PRO A 433 4.15 19.31 -29.23
CA PRO A 433 4.80 19.18 -30.52
C PRO A 433 5.77 17.99 -30.55
N ASP A 434 6.17 17.59 -31.75
CA ASP A 434 7.19 16.58 -31.95
C ASP A 434 8.51 17.00 -31.29
N GLN A 435 9.00 16.19 -30.36
CA GLN A 435 10.24 16.45 -29.62
C GLN A 435 10.84 15.14 -29.08
N PRO A 436 12.17 15.06 -28.89
CA PRO A 436 12.79 13.92 -28.23
C PRO A 436 12.33 13.80 -26.77
N LEU A 437 12.32 12.57 -26.26
CA LEU A 437 12.02 12.26 -24.86
C LEU A 437 13.26 11.71 -24.17
N GLN A 438 13.44 12.06 -22.90
CA GLN A 438 14.48 11.46 -22.08
C GLN A 438 14.00 10.11 -21.55
N VAL A 439 14.68 9.03 -21.91
CA VAL A 439 14.38 7.68 -21.40
C VAL A 439 15.20 7.43 -20.14
N ILE A 440 14.51 7.19 -19.03
CA ILE A 440 15.12 6.95 -17.71
C ILE A 440 15.33 5.47 -17.47
N SER A 441 14.32 4.65 -17.79
CA SER A 441 14.36 3.19 -17.57
C SER A 441 15.44 2.52 -18.40
N THR A 442 16.08 1.49 -17.85
CA THR A 442 17.21 0.80 -18.48
C THR A 442 16.84 -0.16 -19.60
N SER A 443 15.61 -0.67 -19.59
CA SER A 443 15.10 -1.67 -20.54
C SER A 443 14.97 -1.14 -21.97
N GLN A 444 14.66 0.15 -22.12
CA GLN A 444 14.46 0.80 -23.41
C GLN A 444 15.76 1.47 -23.88
N LYS A 445 16.39 0.92 -24.93
CA LYS A 445 17.63 1.46 -25.52
C LYS A 445 17.39 2.37 -26.72
N THR A 446 16.29 2.18 -27.43
CA THR A 446 15.97 3.01 -28.60
C THR A 446 15.53 4.39 -28.14
N PRO A 447 16.11 5.48 -28.70
CA PRO A 447 15.64 6.83 -28.45
C PRO A 447 14.13 6.94 -28.71
N LEU A 448 13.42 7.58 -27.78
CA LEU A 448 11.99 7.83 -27.89
C LEU A 448 11.74 9.30 -28.19
N LYS A 449 10.61 9.57 -28.81
CA LYS A 449 10.14 10.91 -29.13
C LYS A 449 8.63 10.99 -29.15
N ILE A 450 8.12 12.21 -29.07
CA ILE A 450 6.75 12.53 -29.44
C ILE A 450 6.73 12.69 -30.96
N ARG A 451 5.82 11.97 -31.62
CA ARG A 451 5.54 12.10 -33.04
C ARG A 451 4.04 12.04 -33.26
N ASP A 452 3.47 13.04 -33.93
CA ASP A 452 2.03 13.12 -34.17
C ASP A 452 1.24 12.97 -32.86
N GLN A 453 1.73 13.63 -31.80
CA GLN A 453 1.20 13.56 -30.42
C GLN A 453 1.22 12.16 -29.79
N ARG A 454 2.02 11.21 -30.30
CA ARG A 454 2.12 9.85 -29.78
C ARG A 454 3.53 9.49 -29.37
N LEU A 455 3.63 8.58 -28.41
CA LEU A 455 4.90 7.96 -28.04
C LEU A 455 5.41 7.09 -29.20
N SER A 456 6.61 7.40 -29.71
CA SER A 456 7.18 6.73 -30.88
C SER A 456 8.67 6.45 -30.70
N ALA A 457 9.17 5.41 -31.37
CA ALA A 457 10.59 5.17 -31.54
C ALA A 457 11.13 5.91 -32.79
N TRP A 458 12.46 6.00 -32.90
CA TRP A 458 13.25 6.70 -33.92
C TRP A 458 12.69 6.75 -35.37
N ASP A 459 13.04 7.81 -36.11
CA ASP A 459 12.51 8.08 -37.45
C ASP A 459 12.97 7.08 -38.52
N GLY A 460 12.01 6.47 -39.23
CA GLY A 460 12.25 5.75 -40.49
C GLY A 460 11.98 4.25 -40.46
N VAL A 461 11.75 3.66 -39.27
CA VAL A 461 11.33 2.25 -39.13
C VAL A 461 10.24 2.18 -38.06
N GLU A 462 9.13 1.49 -38.33
CA GLU A 462 8.08 1.21 -37.35
C GLU A 462 8.59 0.23 -36.27
N ILE A 463 9.53 0.67 -35.44
CA ILE A 463 9.93 -0.09 -34.25
C ILE A 463 8.92 0.23 -33.16
N PRO A 464 8.12 -0.74 -32.69
CA PRO A 464 7.18 -0.50 -31.61
C PRO A 464 7.94 -0.16 -30.31
N VAL A 465 7.42 0.80 -29.55
CA VAL A 465 7.84 1.06 -28.18
C VAL A 465 7.50 -0.17 -27.35
N LYS A 466 8.44 -0.68 -26.55
CA LYS A 466 8.24 -1.90 -25.78
C LYS A 466 8.40 -1.65 -24.28
N VAL A 467 7.38 -2.03 -23.51
CA VAL A 467 7.50 -2.18 -22.05
C VAL A 467 7.82 -3.66 -21.75
N PRO A 468 8.88 -3.96 -20.99
CA PRO A 468 9.25 -5.34 -20.68
C PRO A 468 8.18 -6.06 -19.85
N PRO A 469 8.12 -7.42 -19.93
CA PRO A 469 7.25 -8.24 -19.10
C PRO A 469 7.33 -7.85 -17.64
N MET A 470 6.19 -7.53 -17.03
CA MET A 470 6.09 -7.14 -15.62
C MET A 470 7.06 -6.00 -15.25
N GLY A 471 7.51 -5.19 -16.19
CA GLY A 471 8.48 -4.12 -15.95
C GLY A 471 7.88 -2.74 -16.15
N ILE A 472 8.75 -1.76 -16.37
CA ILE A 472 8.37 -0.35 -16.49
C ILE A 472 9.13 0.33 -17.63
N LEU A 473 8.47 1.28 -18.26
CA LEU A 473 9.07 2.31 -19.10
C LEU A 473 8.93 3.64 -18.36
N VAL A 474 10.04 4.34 -18.16
CA VAL A 474 10.05 5.65 -17.51
C VAL A 474 10.64 6.66 -18.48
N ILE A 475 9.87 7.70 -18.78
CA ILE A 475 10.25 8.80 -19.67
C ILE A 475 10.04 10.15 -18.97
N GLU A 476 10.86 11.11 -19.32
CA GLU A 476 10.76 12.51 -18.91
C GLU A 476 10.63 13.38 -20.15
N LYS A 477 9.76 14.39 -20.05
CA LYS A 477 9.55 15.40 -21.09
C LYS A 477 9.85 16.80 -20.55
#